data_AF-A0A318HGS6-F1
#
_entry.id   AF-A0A318HGS6-F1
#
_cell.length_a   1.000
_cell.length_b   1.000
_cell.length_c   1.000
_cell.angle_alpha   90.00
_cell.angle_beta   90.00
_cell.angle_gamma   90.00
#
_symmetry.space_group_name_H-M   'P 1'
#
loop_
_entity.id
_entity.type
_entity.pdbx_description
1 polymer ?
#
loop_
_entity_poly.entity_id
_entity_poly.type
_entity_poly.pdbx_seq_one_letter_code
_entity_poly.pdbx_strand_id
1 'polypeptide(L)'
;MTTGSGNLNVRAQPSTSAQLLGTIRNGTKIVITCFVHGQVFVGGPFGGSSDIWNKREGAGYVTDRMLDTGSDEPVVPPCPAADAR
;
A
#
# COMPACT_ATOMS: atom_id res chain seq x y z
N MET A 1 11.47 2.89 0.74
CA MET A 1 10.12 3.43 0.95
C MET A 1 9.90 3.72 2.43
N THR A 2 9.55 4.95 2.75
CA THR A 2 9.01 5.39 4.04
C THR A 2 7.50 5.55 3.92
N THR A 3 6.78 5.55 5.02
CA THR A 3 5.35 5.90 5.03
C THR A 3 5.23 7.42 5.10
N GLY A 4 4.29 8.03 4.38
CA GLY A 4 4.02 9.48 4.47
C GLY A 4 3.18 9.85 5.70
N SER A 5 2.87 11.14 5.91
CA SER A 5 2.37 11.65 7.20
C SER A 5 1.19 10.84 7.76
N GLY A 6 1.32 10.40 9.03
CA GLY A 6 0.37 9.52 9.70
C GLY A 6 0.77 8.04 9.74
N ASN A 7 -0.04 7.23 10.44
CA ASN A 7 0.16 5.78 10.50
C ASN A 7 -0.40 5.13 9.21
N LEU A 8 0.37 4.22 8.61
CA LEU A 8 -0.04 3.46 7.44
C LEU A 8 -0.84 2.22 7.86
N ASN A 9 -2.08 2.14 7.43
CA ASN A 9 -2.96 1.00 7.69
C ASN A 9 -2.58 -0.20 6.81
N VAL A 10 -2.39 -1.36 7.42
CA VAL A 10 -2.24 -2.65 6.75
C VAL A 10 -3.60 -3.33 6.70
N ARG A 11 -4.10 -3.59 5.50
CA ARG A 11 -5.42 -4.16 5.23
C ARG A 11 -5.29 -5.62 4.78
N ALA A 12 -6.28 -6.46 5.11
CA ALA A 12 -6.28 -7.86 4.67
C ALA A 12 -6.50 -8.05 3.17
N GLN A 13 -7.13 -7.06 2.52
CA GLN A 13 -7.48 -7.04 1.09
C GLN A 13 -7.23 -5.62 0.55
N PRO A 14 -7.13 -5.41 -0.78
CA PRO A 14 -6.84 -4.11 -1.38
C PRO A 14 -8.07 -3.18 -1.33
N SER A 15 -8.51 -2.82 -0.13
CA SER A 15 -9.70 -2.03 0.14
C SER A 15 -9.62 -1.32 1.50
N THR A 16 -10.17 -0.11 1.59
CA THR A 16 -10.28 0.62 2.86
C THR A 16 -11.40 0.12 3.76
N SER A 17 -12.31 -0.70 3.24
CA SER A 17 -13.30 -1.42 4.05
C SER A 17 -12.81 -2.79 4.54
N ALA A 18 -11.67 -3.27 4.03
CA ALA A 18 -11.11 -4.54 4.47
C ALA A 18 -10.62 -4.47 5.93
N GLN A 19 -10.58 -5.64 6.56
CA GLN A 19 -10.10 -5.81 7.93
C GLN A 19 -8.73 -5.14 8.11
N LEU A 20 -8.63 -4.32 9.15
CA LEU A 20 -7.37 -3.74 9.57
C LEU A 20 -6.55 -4.81 10.29
N LEU A 21 -5.44 -5.22 9.68
CA LEU A 21 -4.49 -6.16 10.28
C LEU A 21 -3.51 -5.47 11.22
N GLY A 22 -3.30 -4.17 11.03
CA GLY A 22 -2.46 -3.36 11.90
C GLY A 22 -2.07 -2.03 11.29
N THR A 23 -1.16 -1.33 11.95
CA THR A 23 -0.67 -0.02 11.52
C THR A 23 0.85 0.04 11.58
N ILE A 24 1.46 0.64 10.57
CA ILE A 24 2.90 0.90 10.49
C ILE A 24 3.12 2.38 10.79
N ARG A 25 4.06 2.68 11.70
CA ARG A 25 4.38 4.06 12.07
C ARG A 25 4.99 4.81 10.88
N ASN A 26 4.76 6.13 10.86
CA ASN A 26 5.42 7.04 9.93
C ASN A 26 6.95 6.82 9.90
N GLY A 27 7.58 6.88 8.72
CA GLY A 27 9.03 6.73 8.58
C GLY A 27 9.58 5.31 8.75
N THR A 28 8.74 4.31 9.01
CA THR A 28 9.17 2.91 9.07
C THR A 28 9.54 2.41 7.66
N LYS A 29 10.69 1.75 7.52
CA LYS A 29 11.05 1.05 6.28
C LYS A 29 10.19 -0.19 6.12
N ILE A 30 9.60 -0.34 4.95
CA ILE A 30 8.84 -1.55 4.58
C ILE A 30 9.38 -2.14 3.30
N VAL A 31 9.28 -3.47 3.19
CA VAL A 31 9.54 -4.21 1.97
C VAL A 31 8.20 -4.47 1.29
N ILE A 32 8.14 -4.12 0.01
CA ILE A 32 6.99 -4.36 -0.87
C ILE A 32 7.44 -5.37 -1.90
N THR A 33 6.61 -6.37 -2.14
CA THR A 33 6.92 -7.48 -3.05
C THR A 33 6.27 -7.28 -4.41
N CYS A 34 5.05 -6.77 -4.43
CA CYS A 34 4.28 -6.56 -5.65
C CYS A 34 3.08 -5.63 -5.43
N PHE A 35 2.43 -5.19 -6.51
CA PHE A 35 1.21 -4.38 -6.43
C PHE A 35 -0.02 -5.07 -7.04
N VAL A 36 -1.21 -4.66 -6.59
CA VAL A 36 -2.52 -5.05 -7.16
C VAL A 36 -3.40 -3.82 -7.33
N HIS A 37 -4.37 -3.91 -8.25
CA HIS A 37 -5.46 -2.94 -8.35
C HIS A 37 -6.60 -3.34 -7.40
N GLY A 38 -7.19 -2.38 -6.71
CA GLY A 38 -8.29 -2.61 -5.78
C GLY A 38 -9.20 -1.39 -5.65
N GLN A 39 -9.73 -1.18 -4.44
CA GLN A 39 -10.58 -0.02 -4.18
C GLN A 39 -9.77 1.27 -4.38
N VAL A 40 -10.35 2.24 -5.09
CA VAL A 40 -9.79 3.59 -5.18
C VAL A 40 -9.69 4.19 -3.77
N PHE A 41 -8.46 4.49 -3.36
CA PHE A 41 -8.16 5.28 -2.18
C PHE A 41 -8.06 6.76 -2.59
N VAL A 42 -8.68 7.65 -1.82
CA VAL A 42 -8.62 9.10 -2.01
C VAL A 42 -8.02 9.75 -0.77
N GLY A 43 -7.06 10.65 -0.95
CA GLY A 43 -6.42 11.40 0.12
C GLY A 43 -4.92 11.10 0.26
N GLY A 44 -4.45 11.00 1.50
CA GLY A 44 -3.04 10.75 1.82
C GLY A 44 -2.14 11.99 1.69
N PRO A 45 -0.87 11.86 2.11
CA PRO A 45 0.06 12.97 2.33
C PRO A 45 0.35 13.83 1.10
N PHE A 46 0.20 13.28 -0.11
CA PHE A 46 0.50 14.01 -1.35
C PHE A 46 -0.78 14.37 -2.17
N GLY A 47 -2.00 14.08 -1.69
CA GLY A 47 -3.29 14.43 -2.32
C GLY A 47 -3.73 13.64 -3.59
N GLY A 48 -5.02 13.58 -3.91
CA GLY A 48 -5.52 12.85 -5.10
C GLY A 48 -5.97 11.40 -4.83
N SER A 49 -5.95 10.54 -5.84
CA SER A 49 -6.53 9.18 -5.77
C SER A 49 -5.65 8.12 -6.45
N SER A 50 -5.65 6.91 -5.91
CA SER A 50 -4.99 5.74 -6.51
C SER A 50 -5.77 4.47 -6.21
N ASP A 51 -5.88 3.58 -7.19
CA ASP A 51 -6.41 2.21 -7.03
C ASP A 51 -5.29 1.19 -6.78
N ILE A 52 -4.05 1.65 -6.64
CA ILE A 52 -2.87 0.80 -6.41
C ILE A 52 -2.73 0.46 -4.93
N TRP A 53 -2.64 -0.84 -4.67
CA TRP A 53 -2.37 -1.42 -3.36
C TRP A 53 -1.11 -2.25 -3.43
N ASN A 54 -0.16 -1.91 -2.57
CA ASN A 54 1.11 -2.59 -2.47
C ASN A 54 1.05 -3.73 -1.45
N LYS A 55 1.44 -4.93 -1.86
CA LYS A 55 1.57 -6.10 -0.99
C LYS A 55 2.95 -6.10 -0.33
N ARG A 56 2.95 -6.26 1.00
CA ARG A 56 4.19 -6.33 1.78
C ARG A 56 4.71 -7.77 1.84
N GLU A 57 6.00 -7.92 2.12
CA GLU A 57 6.54 -9.20 2.54
C GLU A 57 5.78 -9.71 3.79
N GLY A 58 5.15 -10.88 3.69
CA GLY A 58 4.18 -11.39 4.66
C GLY A 58 2.72 -11.12 4.26
N ALA A 59 1.88 -10.77 5.24
CA ALA A 59 0.44 -10.58 5.03
C ALA A 59 0.06 -9.09 4.94
N GLY A 60 -0.86 -8.81 4.02
CA GLY A 60 -1.59 -7.55 3.95
C GLY A 60 -1.11 -6.54 2.90
N TYR A 61 -2.01 -5.60 2.65
CA TYR A 61 -1.94 -4.58 1.61
C TYR A 61 -1.90 -3.20 2.23
N VAL A 62 -1.14 -2.30 1.61
CA VAL A 62 -1.06 -0.90 1.98
C VAL A 62 -1.31 -0.04 0.75
N THR A 63 -2.01 1.07 0.89
CA THR A 63 -2.26 1.96 -0.24
C THR A 63 -0.97 2.65 -0.68
N ASP A 64 -0.74 2.70 -1.99
CA ASP A 64 0.39 3.38 -2.60
C ASP A 64 0.47 4.87 -2.22
N ARG A 65 -0.70 5.49 -2.06
CA ARG A 65 -0.87 6.91 -1.74
C ARG A 65 -0.23 7.36 -0.42
N MET A 66 0.03 6.41 0.48
CA MET A 66 0.62 6.64 1.80
C MET A 66 2.10 6.23 1.87
N LEU A 67 2.70 5.87 0.74
CA LEU A 67 4.10 5.48 0.65
C LEU A 67 4.90 6.61 0.01
N ASP A 68 5.98 6.96 0.67
CA ASP A 68 7.09 7.70 0.11
C ASP A 68 8.12 6.67 -0.37
N THR A 69 7.98 6.25 -1.63
CA THR A 69 8.85 5.25 -2.24
C THR A 69 10.22 5.81 -2.57
N GLY A 70 10.40 7.14 -2.54
CA GLY A 70 11.58 7.84 -3.05
C GLY A 70 11.71 7.80 -4.58
N SER A 71 10.67 7.37 -5.30
CA SER A 71 10.60 7.29 -6.75
C SER A 71 9.14 7.40 -7.21
N ASP A 72 8.88 8.16 -8.26
CA ASP A 72 7.55 8.29 -8.87
C ASP A 72 7.11 7.06 -9.69
N GLU A 73 7.99 6.04 -9.84
CA GLU A 73 7.69 4.79 -10.55
C GLU A 73 7.43 3.63 -9.58
N PRO A 74 6.60 2.63 -9.97
CA PRO A 74 6.47 1.39 -9.23
C PRO A 74 7.82 0.68 -9.18
N VAL A 75 8.45 0.64 -8.01
CA VAL A 75 9.71 -0.08 -7.82
C VAL A 75 9.51 -1.59 -7.66
N VAL A 76 8.27 -2.08 -7.85
CA VAL A 76 7.88 -3.49 -7.75
C VAL A 76 6.96 -3.91 -8.90
N PRO A 77 7.01 -5.19 -9.35
CA PRO A 77 6.13 -5.70 -10.41
C PRO A 77 4.69 -5.94 -9.91
N PRO A 78 3.71 -6.17 -10.80
CA PRO A 78 2.37 -6.60 -10.41
C PRO A 78 2.41 -7.97 -9.72
N CYS A 79 1.50 -8.21 -8.77
CA CYS A 79 1.42 -9.50 -8.09
C CYS A 79 1.01 -10.60 -9.09
N PRO A 80 1.55 -11.81 -8.96
CA PRO A 80 1.10 -12.93 -9.78
C PRO A 80 -0.41 -13.13 -9.58
N ALA A 81 -1.13 -13.58 -10.61
CA ALA A 81 -2.59 -13.68 -10.59
C ALA A 81 -3.16 -14.55 -9.44
N ALA A 82 -2.34 -15.43 -8.86
CA ALA A 82 -2.69 -16.23 -7.67
C ALA A 82 -2.82 -15.38 -6.38
N ASP A 83 -2.17 -14.23 -6.32
CA ASP A 83 -2.17 -13.29 -5.20
C ASP A 83 -3.16 -12.12 -5.39
N ALA A 84 -3.81 -12.04 -6.54
CA ALA A 84 -4.77 -10.99 -6.89
C ALA A 84 -6.23 -11.36 -6.52
N ARG A 85 -6.45 -12.45 -5.79
CA ARG A 85 -7.76 -12.98 -5.40
C ARG A 85 -8.05 -12.82 -3.91
#